data_AF-A0A3N4YM92-F1
#
_entry.id   AF-A0A3N4YM92-F1
#
_cell.length_a   1.000
_cell.length_b   1.000
_cell.length_c   1.000
_cell.angle_alpha   90.00
_cell.angle_beta   90.00
_cell.angle_gamma   90.00
#
_symmetry.space_group_name_H-M   'P 1'
#
loop_
_entity.id
_entity.type
_entity.pdbx_description
1 polymer ?
#
loop_
_entity_poly.entity_id
_entity_poly.type
_entity_poly.pdbx_seq_one_letter_code
_entity_poly.pdbx_strand_id
1 'polypeptide(L)'
;MSEAAAPETPPTLLWTDAFPWLAGVAGLDANQPDPRWSEPIAATPEPEMPAVALEVAKLAIQHRPTSYIGSVFPRLPAELRLNNLDLPSRQRNVLRRHGLETAGDLRTVTVTELLTSWSVGPRVLEGIFTALVEESLAATMSGATAD
;
A
#
# COMPACT_ATOMS: atom_id res chain seq x y z
N MET A 1 10.16 -15.46 -43.99
CA MET A 1 10.80 -15.89 -42.72
C MET A 1 10.13 -15.08 -41.63
N SER A 2 9.20 -15.69 -40.89
CA SER A 2 8.48 -15.02 -39.81
C SER A 2 9.43 -14.90 -38.61
N GLU A 3 9.73 -13.66 -38.24
CA GLU A 3 10.43 -13.34 -37.01
C GLU A 3 9.49 -13.68 -35.85
N ALA A 4 9.84 -14.73 -35.10
CA ALA A 4 9.11 -15.10 -33.90
C ALA A 4 9.30 -13.97 -32.90
N ALA A 5 8.23 -13.21 -32.62
CA ALA A 5 8.19 -12.28 -31.51
C ALA A 5 8.63 -13.03 -30.25
N ALA A 6 9.69 -12.55 -29.60
CA ALA A 6 10.13 -13.05 -28.31
C ALA A 6 8.90 -13.05 -27.36
N PRO A 7 8.74 -14.05 -26.48
CA PRO A 7 7.70 -13.95 -25.47
C PRO A 7 7.99 -12.70 -24.64
N GLU A 8 7.11 -11.71 -24.76
CA GLU A 8 7.14 -10.52 -23.92
C GLU A 8 6.95 -11.00 -22.50
N THR A 9 8.05 -11.17 -21.76
CA THR A 9 7.99 -11.46 -20.33
C THR A 9 7.24 -10.28 -19.72
N PRO A 10 6.07 -10.50 -19.08
CA PRO A 10 5.30 -9.40 -18.52
C PRO A 10 6.18 -8.61 -17.55
N PRO A 11 6.05 -7.28 -17.52
CA PRO A 11 6.86 -6.43 -16.66
C PRO A 11 6.75 -6.94 -15.22
N THR A 12 7.90 -7.32 -14.68
CA THR A 12 7.99 -7.91 -13.36
C THR A 12 7.94 -6.78 -12.34
N LEU A 13 6.76 -6.55 -11.75
CA LEU A 13 6.53 -5.47 -10.82
C LEU A 13 7.20 -5.76 -9.46
N LEU A 14 8.12 -4.90 -9.03
CA LEU A 14 8.77 -5.02 -7.72
C LEU A 14 7.97 -4.29 -6.63
N TRP A 15 8.21 -4.66 -5.37
CA TRP A 15 7.65 -3.96 -4.21
C TRP A 15 8.05 -2.49 -4.17
N THR A 16 9.30 -2.18 -4.51
CA THR A 16 9.81 -0.80 -4.60
C THR A 16 9.24 -0.01 -5.78
N ASP A 17 8.74 -0.67 -6.83
CA ASP A 17 8.00 0.02 -7.89
C ASP A 17 6.61 0.46 -7.39
N ALA A 18 5.93 -0.39 -6.62
CA ALA A 18 4.61 -0.09 -6.06
C ALA A 18 4.67 0.92 -4.91
N PHE A 19 5.71 0.84 -4.10
CA PHE A 19 5.94 1.71 -2.95
C PHE A 19 7.39 2.24 -2.99
N PRO A 20 7.68 3.30 -3.77
CA PRO A 20 9.03 3.81 -3.96
C PRO A 20 9.78 4.18 -2.68
N TRP A 21 9.02 4.54 -1.64
CA TRP A 21 9.58 4.87 -0.34
C TRP A 21 10.11 3.66 0.43
N LEU A 22 9.73 2.42 0.08
CA LEU A 22 10.28 1.21 0.69
C LEU A 22 11.79 1.15 0.51
N ALA A 23 12.34 1.61 -0.62
CA ALA A 23 13.78 1.59 -0.87
C ALA A 23 14.59 2.39 0.18
N GLY A 24 13.99 3.42 0.77
CA GLY A 24 14.62 4.25 1.80
C GLY A 24 14.44 3.76 3.23
N VAL A 25 13.53 2.81 3.47
CA VAL A 25 13.17 2.36 4.83
C VAL A 25 13.37 0.85 5.05
N ALA A 26 13.44 0.09 3.96
CA ALA A 26 13.77 -1.32 3.95
C ALA A 26 15.16 -1.54 4.57
N GLY A 27 15.20 -2.05 5.80
CA GLY A 27 16.44 -2.31 6.52
C GLY A 27 16.89 -1.19 7.47
N LEU A 28 16.09 -0.14 7.71
CA LEU A 28 16.42 0.84 8.76
C LEU A 28 16.29 0.25 10.17
N ASP A 29 15.32 -0.65 10.38
CA ASP A 29 15.06 -1.26 11.69
C ASP A 29 15.71 -2.63 11.87
N ALA A 30 16.29 -3.19 10.80
CA ALA A 30 16.91 -4.50 10.79
C ALA A 30 18.41 -4.38 10.54
N ASN A 31 19.22 -5.22 11.20
CA ASN A 31 20.68 -5.26 10.97
C ASN A 31 21.07 -5.63 9.52
N GLN A 32 20.09 -6.02 8.69
CA GLN A 32 20.28 -6.29 7.27
C GLN A 32 19.02 -5.88 6.49
N PRO A 33 19.16 -5.23 5.31
CA PRO A 33 18.03 -4.97 4.42
C PRO A 33 17.39 -6.28 3.97
N ASP A 34 16.07 -6.34 4.10
CA ASP A 34 15.28 -7.49 3.68
C ASP A 34 15.22 -7.55 2.15
N PRO A 35 15.77 -8.61 1.51
CA PRO A 35 15.89 -8.69 0.06
C PRO A 35 14.54 -8.73 -0.67
N ARG A 36 13.45 -9.14 0.00
CA ARG A 36 12.13 -9.28 -0.64
C ARG A 36 11.60 -7.99 -1.25
N TRP A 37 12.03 -6.83 -0.76
CA TRP A 37 11.58 -5.54 -1.31
C TRP A 37 12.16 -5.26 -2.71
N SER A 38 13.21 -6.00 -3.09
CA SER A 38 13.80 -6.01 -4.43
C SER A 38 13.31 -7.19 -5.27
N GLU A 39 12.42 -8.03 -4.72
CA GLU A 39 11.83 -9.16 -5.43
C GLU A 39 10.51 -8.77 -6.10
N PRO A 40 10.09 -9.53 -7.13
CA PRO A 40 8.78 -9.37 -7.74
C PRO A 40 7.66 -9.56 -6.72
N ILE A 41 6.63 -8.73 -6.78
CA ILE A 41 5.41 -8.93 -5.96
C ILE A 41 4.80 -10.31 -6.25
N ALA A 42 4.85 -10.77 -7.50
CA ALA A 42 4.38 -12.10 -7.91
C ALA A 42 5.19 -13.27 -7.32
N ALA A 43 6.38 -13.01 -6.76
CA ALA A 43 7.15 -14.03 -6.06
C ALA A 43 6.63 -14.28 -4.63
N THR A 44 5.88 -13.34 -4.06
CA THR A 44 5.20 -13.52 -2.77
C THR A 44 4.00 -14.45 -2.95
N PRO A 45 3.95 -15.60 -2.25
CA PRO A 45 2.79 -16.49 -2.31
C PRO A 45 1.51 -15.77 -1.87
N GLU A 46 0.40 -16.01 -2.58
CA GLU A 46 -0.93 -15.48 -2.23
C GLU A 46 -1.30 -15.64 -0.73
N PRO A 47 -1.07 -16.78 -0.05
CA PRO A 47 -1.39 -16.90 1.38
C PRO A 47 -0.53 -16.01 2.29
N GLU A 48 0.64 -15.57 1.84
CA GLU A 48 1.54 -14.69 2.58
C GLU A 48 1.28 -13.21 2.30
N MET A 49 0.59 -12.89 1.21
CA MET A 49 0.32 -11.52 0.77
C MET A 49 -0.30 -10.64 1.87
N PRO A 50 -1.30 -11.09 2.67
CA PRO A 50 -1.85 -10.26 3.75
C PRO A 50 -0.82 -9.94 4.86
N ALA A 51 0.09 -10.87 5.14
CA ALA A 51 1.13 -10.67 6.15
C ALA A 51 2.18 -9.66 5.66
N VAL A 52 2.59 -9.76 4.38
CA VAL A 52 3.51 -8.79 3.77
C VAL A 52 2.85 -7.41 3.63
N ALA A 53 1.56 -7.35 3.26
CA ALA A 53 0.81 -6.11 3.21
C ALA A 53 0.73 -5.40 4.56
N LEU A 54 0.49 -6.16 5.64
CA LEU A 54 0.53 -5.64 7.01
C LEU A 54 1.92 -5.11 7.37
N GLU A 55 2.98 -5.73 6.87
CA GLU A 55 4.34 -5.26 7.14
C GLU A 55 4.68 -3.96 6.41
N VAL A 56 4.30 -3.84 5.14
CA VAL A 56 4.38 -2.56 4.41
C VAL A 56 3.58 -1.48 5.14
N ALA A 57 2.37 -1.81 5.62
CA ALA A 57 1.55 -0.90 6.42
C ALA A 57 2.29 -0.41 7.68
N LYS A 58 2.94 -1.31 8.42
CA LYS A 58 3.74 -0.95 9.60
C LYS A 58 4.92 -0.06 9.27
N LEU A 59 5.69 -0.39 8.23
CA LEU A 59 6.82 0.42 7.78
C LEU A 59 6.37 1.83 7.38
N ALA A 60 5.24 1.96 6.69
CA ALA A 60 4.66 3.26 6.36
C ALA A 60 4.31 4.06 7.62
N ILE A 61 3.65 3.43 8.58
CA ILE A 61 3.25 4.09 9.83
C ILE A 61 4.46 4.54 10.65
N GLN A 62 5.50 3.72 10.72
CA GLN A 62 6.71 3.98 11.52
C GLN A 62 7.63 5.03 10.89
N HIS A 63 7.89 4.93 9.59
CA HIS A 63 8.91 5.74 8.92
C HIS A 63 8.36 6.93 8.15
N ARG A 64 7.03 7.03 8.02
CA ARG A 64 6.38 8.15 7.32
C ARG A 64 5.33 8.90 8.14
N PRO A 65 5.56 9.19 9.43
CA PRO A 65 4.55 9.78 10.31
C PRO A 65 4.04 11.14 9.78
N THR A 66 4.93 11.96 9.21
CA THR A 66 4.59 13.31 8.71
C THR A 66 4.13 13.35 7.26
N SER A 67 4.11 12.21 6.56
CA SER A 67 3.69 12.16 5.16
C SER A 67 2.16 12.15 5.06
N TYR A 68 1.63 12.82 4.03
CA TYR A 68 0.22 12.66 3.65
C TYR A 68 -0.05 11.21 3.24
N ILE A 69 -1.14 10.62 3.73
CA ILE A 69 -1.44 9.20 3.52
C ILE A 69 -1.50 8.88 2.02
N GLY A 70 -2.10 9.76 1.20
CA GLY A 70 -2.17 9.57 -0.26
C GLY A 70 -0.80 9.52 -0.96
N SER A 71 0.26 10.10 -0.36
CA SER A 71 1.63 10.01 -0.92
C SER A 71 2.35 8.70 -0.59
N VAL A 72 1.84 7.95 0.40
CA VAL A 72 2.33 6.60 0.73
C VAL A 72 1.87 5.59 -0.32
N PHE A 73 0.72 5.84 -0.94
CA PHE A 73 0.05 4.94 -1.87
C PHE A 73 -0.12 5.59 -3.27
N PRO A 74 0.99 5.80 -4.02
CA PRO A 74 0.97 6.61 -5.24
C PRO A 74 0.14 6.02 -6.38
N ARG A 75 -0.13 4.71 -6.34
CA ARG A 75 -0.87 3.97 -7.37
C ARG A 75 -2.36 3.79 -7.07
N LEU A 76 -2.86 4.31 -5.95
CA LEU A 76 -4.30 4.29 -5.67
C LEU A 76 -5.04 5.30 -6.56
N PRO A 77 -6.10 4.87 -7.29
CA PRO A 77 -6.97 5.78 -8.01
C PRO A 77 -7.64 6.77 -7.05
N ALA A 78 -7.63 8.06 -7.36
CA ALA A 78 -8.16 9.08 -6.45
C ALA A 78 -9.67 8.91 -6.19
N GLU A 79 -10.40 8.37 -7.16
CA GLU A 79 -11.85 8.17 -7.12
C GLU A 79 -12.27 6.91 -6.36
N LEU A 80 -11.31 6.05 -5.98
CA LEU A 80 -11.56 4.85 -5.20
C LEU A 80 -12.30 5.20 -3.91
N ARG A 81 -13.50 4.65 -3.73
CA ARG A 81 -14.30 4.82 -2.53
C ARG A 81 -13.72 3.98 -1.39
N LEU A 82 -13.33 4.60 -0.29
CA LEU A 82 -12.76 3.91 0.87
C LEU A 82 -13.76 2.96 1.54
N ASN A 83 -15.06 3.18 1.33
CA ASN A 83 -16.11 2.27 1.81
C ASN A 83 -16.17 0.93 1.05
N ASN A 84 -15.53 0.83 -0.12
CA ASN A 84 -15.44 -0.41 -0.89
C ASN A 84 -14.32 -1.33 -0.38
N LEU A 85 -13.41 -0.80 0.45
CA LEU A 85 -12.37 -1.60 1.08
C LEU A 85 -12.99 -2.57 2.10
N ASP A 86 -12.45 -3.79 2.18
CA ASP A 86 -12.85 -4.77 3.19
C ASP A 86 -12.29 -4.41 4.56
N LEU A 87 -12.91 -3.41 5.18
CA LEU A 87 -12.50 -2.85 6.46
C LEU A 87 -13.49 -3.24 7.56
N PRO A 88 -13.05 -3.65 8.75
CA PRO A 88 -13.96 -3.80 9.87
C PRO A 88 -14.62 -2.46 10.24
N SER A 89 -15.78 -2.53 10.90
CA SER A 89 -16.61 -1.35 11.18
C SER A 89 -15.89 -0.25 11.97
N ARG A 90 -14.88 -0.60 12.78
CA ARG A 90 -14.10 0.39 13.54
C ARG A 90 -13.23 1.26 12.61
N GLN A 91 -12.55 0.65 11.65
CA GLN A 91 -11.72 1.30 10.65
C GLN A 91 -12.57 2.21 9.76
N ARG A 92 -13.70 1.70 9.25
CA ARG A 92 -14.65 2.53 8.48
C ARG A 92 -15.16 3.73 9.26
N ASN A 93 -15.48 3.54 10.55
CA ASN A 93 -15.94 4.64 11.39
C ASN A 93 -14.87 5.72 11.59
N VAL A 94 -13.59 5.35 11.65
CA VAL A 94 -12.49 6.32 11.70
C VAL A 94 -12.46 7.14 10.40
N LEU A 95 -12.41 6.49 9.23
CA LEU A 95 -12.39 7.18 7.94
C LEU A 95 -13.58 8.15 7.80
N ARG A 96 -14.79 7.69 8.10
CA ARG A 96 -16.01 8.52 8.06
C ARG A 96 -15.97 9.70 9.01
N ARG A 97 -15.46 9.53 10.24
CA ARG A 97 -15.36 10.63 11.22
C ARG A 97 -14.40 11.73 10.77
N HIS A 98 -13.37 11.36 10.01
CA HIS A 98 -12.42 12.29 9.41
C HIS A 98 -12.89 12.85 8.05
N GLY A 99 -14.10 12.50 7.59
CA GLY A 99 -14.60 12.94 6.28
C GLY A 99 -13.84 12.35 5.10
N LEU A 100 -13.15 11.22 5.29
CA LEU A 100 -12.39 10.54 4.25
C LEU A 100 -13.30 9.54 3.54
N GLU A 101 -13.74 9.87 2.32
CA GLU A 101 -14.65 9.04 1.53
C GLU A 101 -13.94 8.35 0.35
N THR A 102 -12.89 8.98 -0.15
CA THR A 102 -12.13 8.57 -1.34
C THR A 102 -10.64 8.49 -1.05
N ALA A 103 -9.88 7.76 -1.86
CA ALA A 103 -8.43 7.77 -1.78
C ALA A 103 -7.83 9.15 -2.07
N GLY A 104 -8.52 10.00 -2.84
CA GLY A 104 -8.17 11.40 -3.03
C GLY A 104 -8.15 12.19 -1.71
N ASP A 105 -9.10 11.94 -0.82
CA ASP A 105 -9.18 12.62 0.49
C ASP A 105 -7.97 12.30 1.38
N LEU A 106 -7.34 11.13 1.21
CA LEU A 106 -6.13 10.73 1.93
C LEU A 106 -4.94 11.66 1.66
N ARG A 107 -4.99 12.50 0.63
CA ARG A 107 -3.99 13.53 0.35
C ARG A 107 -4.08 14.74 1.28
N THR A 108 -5.16 14.84 2.05
CA THR A 108 -5.41 15.98 2.96
C THR A 108 -5.05 15.70 4.41
N VAL A 109 -4.71 14.44 4.74
CA VAL A 109 -4.42 13.99 6.10
C VAL A 109 -3.07 13.27 6.15
N THR A 110 -2.30 13.52 7.20
CA THR A 110 -1.03 12.84 7.47
C THR A 110 -1.22 11.60 8.35
N VAL A 111 -0.23 10.71 8.35
CA VAL A 111 -0.23 9.53 9.22
C VAL A 111 -0.35 9.93 10.70
N THR A 112 0.42 10.94 11.14
CA THR A 112 0.40 11.45 12.51
C THR A 112 -0.95 12.08 12.88
N GLU A 113 -1.57 12.88 12.01
CA GLU A 113 -2.88 13.45 12.30
C GLU A 113 -3.94 12.36 12.54
N LEU A 114 -3.90 11.28 11.75
CA LEU A 114 -4.81 10.17 11.94
C LEU A 114 -4.48 9.35 13.21
N LEU A 115 -3.19 9.14 13.53
CA LEU A 115 -2.74 8.46 14.76
C LEU A 115 -3.09 9.23 16.04
N THR A 116 -2.99 10.56 16.00
CA THR A 116 -3.22 11.42 17.16
C THR A 116 -4.70 11.71 17.40
N SER A 117 -5.56 11.32 16.45
CA SER A 117 -7.01 11.42 16.59
C SER A 117 -7.55 10.58 17.75
N TRP A 118 -8.48 11.18 18.50
CA TRP A 118 -9.12 10.51 19.61
C TRP A 118 -9.83 9.23 19.13
N SER A 119 -9.44 8.08 19.71
CA SER A 119 -9.96 6.72 19.42
C SER A 119 -9.26 5.93 18.29
N VAL A 120 -8.22 6.48 17.65
CA VAL A 120 -7.41 5.74 16.66
C VAL A 120 -6.20 5.13 17.35
N GLY A 121 -6.25 3.82 17.59
CA GLY A 121 -5.09 3.07 18.07
C GLY A 121 -4.21 2.60 16.90
N PRO A 122 -2.93 2.25 17.15
CA PRO A 122 -2.01 1.76 16.11
C PRO A 122 -2.60 0.61 15.28
N ARG A 123 -3.25 -0.35 15.93
CA ARG A 123 -3.88 -1.51 15.26
C ARG A 123 -5.02 -1.13 14.31
N VAL A 124 -5.75 -0.04 14.60
CA VAL A 124 -6.81 0.43 13.69
C VAL A 124 -6.18 1.02 12.44
N LEU A 125 -5.12 1.79 12.61
CA LEU A 125 -4.39 2.38 11.49
C LEU A 125 -3.67 1.32 10.64
N GLU A 126 -3.03 0.34 11.27
CA GLU A 126 -2.45 -0.82 10.59
C GLU A 126 -3.49 -1.50 9.70
N GLY A 127 -4.71 -1.74 10.20
CA GLY A 127 -5.78 -2.34 9.41
C GLY A 127 -6.22 -1.47 8.23
N ILE A 128 -6.31 -0.14 8.40
CA ILE A 128 -6.59 0.78 7.29
C ILE A 128 -5.48 0.71 6.24
N PHE A 129 -4.22 0.82 6.67
CA PHE A 129 -3.07 0.83 5.76
C PHE A 129 -2.89 -0.52 5.06
N THR A 130 -3.17 -1.64 5.73
CA THR A 130 -3.12 -2.97 5.12
C THR A 130 -4.09 -3.06 3.94
N ALA A 131 -5.34 -2.64 4.13
CA ALA A 131 -6.32 -2.62 3.04
C ALA A 131 -5.92 -1.67 1.90
N LEU A 132 -5.28 -0.53 2.22
CA LEU A 132 -4.77 0.39 1.19
C LEU A 132 -3.58 -0.21 0.43
N VAL A 133 -2.71 -0.99 1.08
CA VAL A 133 -1.64 -1.74 0.40
C VAL A 133 -2.26 -2.76 -0.55
N GLU A 134 -3.18 -3.60 -0.07
CA GLU A 134 -3.84 -4.64 -0.86
C GLU A 134 -4.53 -4.06 -2.10
N GLU A 135 -5.28 -2.97 -1.94
CA GLU A 135 -5.96 -2.31 -3.04
C GLU A 135 -4.97 -1.63 -4.00
N SER A 136 -3.89 -1.03 -3.50
CA SER A 136 -2.83 -0.47 -4.35
C SER A 136 -2.16 -1.55 -5.19
N LEU A 137 -1.96 -2.75 -4.63
CA LEU A 137 -1.42 -3.89 -5.35
C LEU A 137 -2.40 -4.40 -6.39
N ALA A 138 -3.68 -4.57 -6.05
CA ALA A 138 -4.73 -5.00 -6.96
C ALA A 138 -4.89 -4.03 -8.15
N ALA A 139 -4.88 -2.71 -7.89
CA ALA A 139 -4.92 -1.68 -8.91
C ALA A 139 -3.70 -1.75 -9.84
N THR A 140 -2.51 -2.02 -9.29
CA THR A 140 -1.29 -2.12 -10.10
C THR A 140 -1.29 -3.37 -10.98
N MET A 141 -1.71 -4.52 -10.43
CA MET A 141 -1.79 -5.78 -11.19
C MET A 141 -2.87 -5.72 -12.27
N SER A 142 -3.98 -5.03 -12.02
CA SER A 142 -5.05 -4.83 -13.03
C SER A 142 -4.65 -3.84 -14.12
N GLY A 143 -3.81 -2.84 -13.80
CA GLY A 143 -3.24 -1.92 -14.78
C GLY A 143 -2.18 -2.54 -15.69
N ALA A 144 -1.50 -3.61 -15.23
CA ALA A 144 -0.48 -4.32 -16.02
C ALA A 144 -1.07 -5.16 -17.18
N THR A 145 -2.39 -5.35 -17.24
CA THR A 145 -3.09 -6.04 -18.33
C THR A 145 -3.65 -5.12 -19.41
N ALA A 146 -3.36 -3.82 -19.35
CA ALA A 146 -3.85 -2.83 -20.32
C ALA A 146 -2.69 -1.99 -20.89
N ASP A 147 -1.80 -2.64 -21.63
CA ASP A 147 -0.93 -2.00 -22.63
C ASP A 147 -0.67 -3.00 -23.77
#